data_AF-A0A327VDP5-F1
#
_entry.id   AF-A0A327VDP5-F1
#
_cell.length_a   1.000
_cell.length_b   1.000
_cell.length_c   1.000
_cell.angle_alpha   90.00
_cell.angle_beta   90.00
_cell.angle_gamma   90.00
#
_symmetry.space_group_name_H-M   'P 1'
#
loop_
_entity.id
_entity.type
_entity.pdbx_description
1 polymer ?
#
loop_
_entity_poly.entity_id
_entity_poly.type
_entity_poly.pdbx_seq_one_letter_code
_entity_poly.pdbx_strand_id
1 'polypeptide(L)'
;MRQMPSADMVTLISFLAVLLIFFSIDVRSRDTAATKPWHGHLFEWASRIGGIAAAVSLALGWVDLFLPDEGSPIHVALVAAPGSVAVLCAIVLGLEMLWQRRDSP
;
A
#
# COMPACT_ATOMS: atom_id res chain seq x y z
N MET A 1 2.48 -3.28 25.33
CA MET A 1 1.40 -3.66 24.38
C MET A 1 0.45 -2.48 24.30
N ARG A 2 0.15 -1.93 23.11
CA ARG A 2 -0.67 -0.72 22.97
C ARG A 2 -1.90 -1.03 22.12
N GLN A 3 -3.08 -0.98 22.74
CA GLN A 3 -4.34 -0.92 22.01
C GLN A 3 -4.35 0.37 21.19
N MET A 4 -4.75 0.29 19.93
CA MET A 4 -4.96 1.48 19.10
C MET A 4 -6.34 2.06 19.42
N PRO A 5 -6.43 3.32 19.87
CA PRO A 5 -7.70 4.04 19.93
C PRO A 5 -8.41 3.99 18.57
N SER A 6 -9.74 3.85 18.57
CA SER A 6 -10.55 3.75 17.34
C SER A 6 -10.32 4.90 16.35
N ALA A 7 -10.01 6.10 16.85
CA ALA A 7 -9.67 7.27 16.03
C ALA A 7 -8.38 7.08 15.19
N ASP A 8 -7.36 6.42 15.75
CA ASP A 8 -6.10 6.14 15.06
C ASP A 8 -6.32 5.09 13.96
N MET A 9 -7.24 4.16 14.20
CA MET A 9 -7.58 3.10 13.24
C MET A 9 -8.33 3.63 12.02
N VAL A 10 -9.30 4.54 12.20
CA VAL A 10 -9.98 5.21 11.09
C VAL A 10 -9.00 6.01 10.24
N THR A 11 -8.04 6.69 10.88
CA THR A 11 -6.98 7.43 10.20
C THR A 11 -6.09 6.49 9.38
N LEU A 12 -5.69 5.35 9.95
CA LEU A 12 -4.89 4.34 9.27
C LEU A 12 -5.61 3.73 8.06
N ILE A 13 -6.88 3.35 8.21
CA ILE A 13 -7.72 2.81 7.12
C ILE A 13 -7.86 3.84 5.99
N SER A 14 -8.10 5.10 6.33
CA SER A 14 -8.20 6.18 5.34
C SER A 14 -6.90 6.36 4.56
N PHE A 15 -5.76 6.33 5.25
CA PHE A 15 -4.44 6.37 4.62
C PHE A 15 -4.19 5.17 3.69
N LEU A 16 -4.51 3.95 4.14
CA LEU A 16 -4.39 2.73 3.35
C LEU A 16 -5.30 2.74 2.11
N ALA A 17 -6.51 3.30 2.22
CA ALA A 17 -7.42 3.45 1.09
C ALA A 17 -6.84 4.38 0.02
N VAL A 18 -6.24 5.50 0.41
CA VAL A 18 -5.54 6.41 -0.51
C VAL A 18 -4.36 5.71 -1.19
N LEU A 19 -3.55 4.96 -0.43
CA LEU A 19 -2.46 4.17 -1.02
C LEU A 19 -2.98 3.14 -2.02
N LEU A 20 -4.08 2.44 -1.71
CA LEU A 20 -4.66 1.44 -2.61
C LEU A 20 -5.16 2.08 -3.92
N ILE A 21 -5.76 3.27 -3.85
CA ILE A 21 -6.16 4.03 -5.04
C ILE A 21 -4.93 4.42 -5.86
N PHE A 22 -3.88 4.94 -5.22
CA PHE A 22 -2.62 5.28 -5.87
C PHE A 22 -2.02 4.08 -6.61
N PHE A 23 -1.88 2.92 -5.96
CA PHE A 23 -1.37 1.71 -6.60
C PHE A 23 -2.26 1.22 -7.73
N SER A 24 -3.58 1.33 -7.60
CA SER A 24 -4.51 0.94 -8.67
C SER A 24 -4.33 1.79 -9.93
N ILE A 25 -4.11 3.10 -9.76
CA ILE A 25 -3.81 4.01 -10.86
C ILE A 25 -2.44 3.69 -11.47
N ASP A 26 -1.42 3.51 -10.64
CA ASP A 26 -0.05 3.25 -11.07
C ASP A 26 0.06 1.93 -11.86
N VAL A 27 -0.49 0.81 -11.34
CA VAL A 27 -0.54 -0.48 -12.06
C VAL A 27 -1.23 -0.32 -13.41
N ARG A 28 -2.40 0.33 -13.45
CA ARG A 28 -3.16 0.50 -14.69
C ARG A 28 -2.41 1.34 -15.73
N SER A 29 -1.67 2.35 -15.30
CA SER A 29 -0.88 3.19 -16.22
C SER A 29 0.30 2.45 -16.85
N ARG A 30 0.78 1.37 -16.21
CA ARG A 30 1.97 0.60 -16.60
C ARG A 30 1.70 -0.51 -17.61
N ASP A 31 0.46 -0.98 -17.75
CA ASP A 31 0.06 -2.07 -18.67
C ASP A 31 0.20 -1.69 -20.16
N THR A 32 0.42 -0.42 -20.49
CA THR A 32 0.46 0.06 -21.89
C THR A 32 1.87 0.12 -22.51
N ALA A 33 2.94 -0.15 -21.75
CA ALA A 33 4.32 0.04 -22.21
C ALA A 33 4.92 -1.26 -22.80
N ALA A 34 4.98 -1.35 -24.14
CA ALA A 34 5.37 -2.56 -24.89
C ALA A 34 6.88 -2.90 -24.87
N THR A 35 7.75 -2.03 -24.36
CA THR A 35 9.20 -2.30 -24.20
C THR A 35 9.73 -1.57 -22.97
N LYS A 36 9.98 -2.31 -21.89
CA LYS A 36 10.51 -1.74 -20.64
C LYS A 36 11.95 -2.22 -20.38
N PRO A 37 12.87 -1.33 -19.99
CA PRO A 37 14.17 -1.72 -19.47
C PRO A 37 14.01 -2.55 -18.18
N TRP A 38 15.02 -3.34 -17.79
CA TRP A 38 14.97 -4.23 -16.62
C TRP A 38 14.48 -3.55 -15.32
N HIS A 39 14.88 -2.30 -15.09
CA HIS A 39 14.41 -1.50 -13.95
C HIS A 39 12.88 -1.26 -13.97
N GLY A 40 12.27 -1.14 -15.15
CA GLY A 40 10.82 -0.98 -15.30
C GLY A 40 10.02 -2.19 -14.81
N HIS A 41 10.60 -3.39 -14.86
CA HIS A 41 9.97 -4.58 -14.27
C HIS A 41 10.02 -4.57 -12.75
N LEU A 42 11.11 -4.10 -12.13
CA LEU A 42 11.21 -4.00 -10.67
C LEU A 42 10.15 -3.06 -10.09
N PHE A 43 9.93 -1.90 -10.72
CA PHE A 43 8.93 -0.94 -10.27
C PHE A 43 7.50 -1.44 -10.50
N GLU A 44 7.25 -2.17 -11.59
CA GLU A 44 5.97 -2.84 -11.80
C GLU A 44 5.66 -3.88 -10.72
N TRP A 45 6.66 -4.67 -10.33
CA TRP A 45 6.54 -5.59 -9.20
C TRP A 45 6.33 -4.87 -7.88
N ALA A 46 7.06 -3.77 -7.63
CA ALA A 46 6.88 -2.96 -6.44
C ALA A 46 5.44 -2.40 -6.34
N SER A 47 4.87 -1.96 -7.46
CA SER A 47 3.50 -1.47 -7.53
C SER A 47 2.45 -2.55 -7.23
N ARG A 48 2.61 -3.74 -7.83
CA ARG A 48 1.70 -4.88 -7.57
C ARG A 48 1.79 -5.37 -6.13
N ILE A 49 3.01 -5.54 -5.61
CA ILE A 49 3.24 -5.97 -4.22
C ILE A 49 2.69 -4.93 -3.25
N GLY A 50 2.95 -3.64 -3.49
CA GLY A 50 2.43 -2.54 -2.68
C GLY A 50 0.91 -2.48 -2.67
N GLY A 51 0.27 -2.65 -3.84
CA GLY A 51 -1.19 -2.70 -3.97
C GLY A 51 -1.82 -3.88 -3.24
N ILE A 52 -1.26 -5.09 -3.38
CA ILE A 52 -1.73 -6.28 -2.66
C ILE A 52 -1.57 -6.08 -1.15
N ALA A 53 -0.42 -5.58 -0.70
CA ALA A 53 -0.16 -5.34 0.71
C ALA A 53 -1.12 -4.28 1.29
N ALA A 54 -1.39 -3.19 0.55
CA ALA A 54 -2.37 -2.18 0.93
C ALA A 54 -3.78 -2.77 1.03
N ALA A 55 -4.20 -3.59 0.05
CA ALA A 55 -5.50 -4.24 0.05
C ALA A 55 -5.68 -5.20 1.24
N VAL A 56 -4.67 -6.03 1.53
CA VAL A 56 -4.69 -6.95 2.68
C VAL A 56 -4.75 -6.17 3.99
N SER A 57 -3.91 -5.14 4.16
CA SER A 57 -3.90 -4.30 5.36
C SER A 57 -5.22 -3.57 5.55
N LEU A 58 -5.81 -3.05 4.48
CA LEU A 58 -7.09 -2.34 4.51
C LEU A 58 -8.23 -3.28 4.87
N ALA A 59 -8.27 -4.48 4.28
CA ALA A 59 -9.26 -5.50 4.60
C ALA A 59 -9.19 -5.92 6.06
N LEU A 60 -7.99 -6.15 6.60
CA LEU A 60 -7.80 -6.48 8.02
C LEU A 60 -8.23 -5.33 8.93
N GLY A 61 -7.90 -4.08 8.60
CA GLY A 61 -8.36 -2.91 9.37
C GLY A 61 -9.87 -2.72 9.31
N TRP A 62 -10.51 -2.98 8.16
CA TRP A 62 -11.96 -2.93 8.02
C TRP A 62 -12.64 -4.02 8.84
N VAL A 63 -12.13 -5.25 8.80
CA VAL A 63 -12.64 -6.38 9.60
C VAL A 63 -12.52 -6.06 11.09
N ASP A 64 -11.40 -5.54 11.56
CA ASP A 64 -11.22 -5.17 12.98
C ASP A 64 -12.21 -4.08 13.44
N LEU A 65 -12.62 -3.17 12.53
CA LEU A 65 -13.59 -2.11 12.85
C LEU A 65 -15.03 -2.61 12.92
N PHE A 66 -15.41 -3.54 12.03
CA PHE A 66 -16.80 -3.91 11.78
C PHE A 66 -17.19 -5.32 12.22
N LEU A 67 -16.22 -6.21 12.49
CA LEU A 67 -16.49 -7.51 13.09
C LEU A 67 -16.33 -7.41 14.61
N PRO A 68 -17.42 -7.44 15.39
CA PRO A 68 -17.34 -7.48 16.84
C PRO A 68 -16.86 -8.88 17.26
N ASP A 69 -15.57 -9.03 17.53
CA ASP A 69 -15.04 -10.25 18.12
C ASP A 69 -14.73 -10.00 19.61
N GLU A 70 -15.51 -10.61 20.49
CA GLU A 70 -15.39 -10.47 21.94
C GLU A 70 -14.12 -11.15 22.51
N GLY A 71 -13.38 -11.91 21.68
CA GLY A 71 -12.31 -12.80 22.14
C GLY A 71 -10.86 -12.43 21.80
N SER A 72 -10.59 -11.66 20.74
CA SER A 72 -9.20 -11.33 20.38
C SER A 72 -9.13 -10.16 19.39
N PRO A 73 -8.69 -8.94 19.79
CA PRO A 73 -8.43 -7.87 18.82
C PRO A 73 -7.42 -8.35 17.79
N ILE A 74 -7.69 -8.08 16.51
CA ILE A 74 -6.76 -8.43 15.44
C ILE A 74 -5.46 -7.69 15.76
N HIS A 75 -4.36 -8.44 15.88
CA HIS A 75 -3.11 -7.86 16.34
C HIS A 75 -2.67 -6.75 15.38
N VAL A 76 -2.41 -5.55 15.92
CA VAL A 76 -1.91 -4.37 15.18
C VAL A 76 -0.76 -4.74 14.23
N ALA A 77 0.08 -5.71 14.61
CA ALA A 77 1.17 -6.21 13.75
C ALA A 77 0.69 -6.79 12.41
N LEU A 78 -0.49 -7.42 12.36
CA LEU A 78 -1.07 -8.01 11.15
C LEU A 78 -1.58 -6.95 10.16
N VAL A 79 -1.99 -5.77 10.64
CA VAL A 79 -2.32 -4.62 9.80
C VAL A 79 -1.05 -3.82 9.47
N ALA A 80 -0.24 -3.54 10.48
CA ALA A 80 0.95 -2.69 10.34
C ALA A 80 2.04 -3.31 9.47
N ALA A 81 2.25 -4.64 9.49
CA ALA A 81 3.25 -5.29 8.65
C ALA A 81 2.96 -5.15 7.15
N PRO A 82 1.79 -5.58 6.62
CA PRO A 82 1.45 -5.36 5.22
C PRO A 82 1.30 -3.86 4.89
N GLY A 83 0.76 -3.04 5.80
CA GLY A 83 0.71 -1.59 5.61
C GLY A 83 2.10 -0.96 5.44
N SER A 84 3.09 -1.41 6.21
CA SER A 84 4.48 -0.93 6.10
C SER A 84 5.13 -1.33 4.77
N VAL A 85 4.85 -2.53 4.29
CA VAL A 85 5.29 -2.99 2.95
C VAL A 85 4.68 -2.09 1.87
N ALA A 86 3.38 -1.79 1.97
CA ALA A 86 2.72 -0.87 1.05
C ALA A 86 3.36 0.53 1.06
N VAL A 87 3.66 1.08 2.23
CA VAL A 87 4.35 2.38 2.35
C VAL A 87 5.75 2.33 1.74
N LEU A 88 6.52 1.28 2.01
CA LEU A 88 7.85 1.10 1.43
C LEU A 88 7.79 1.07 -0.11
N CYS A 89 6.85 0.31 -0.67
CA CYS A 89 6.62 0.27 -2.12
C CYS A 89 6.27 1.64 -2.67
N ALA A 90 5.41 2.41 -1.98
CA ALA A 90 5.05 3.76 -2.41
C ALA A 90 6.26 4.71 -2.40
N ILE A 91 7.15 4.61 -1.41
CA ILE A 91 8.40 5.37 -1.36
C ILE A 91 9.31 5.02 -2.54
N VAL A 92 9.48 3.73 -2.83
CA VAL A 92 10.31 3.25 -3.96
C VAL A 92 9.78 3.79 -5.29
N LEU A 93 8.46 3.78 -5.51
CA LEU A 93 7.84 4.35 -6.71
C LEU A 93 7.94 5.88 -6.76
N GLY A 94 7.85 6.55 -5.61
CA GLY A 94 8.09 7.99 -5.53
C GLY A 94 9.51 8.37 -5.96
N LEU A 95 10.50 7.57 -5.57
CA LEU A 95 11.89 7.75 -6.02
C LEU A 95 12.06 7.52 -7.53
N GLU A 96 11.36 6.53 -8.10
CA GLU A 96 11.32 6.32 -9.55
C GLU A 96 10.84 7.58 -10.29
N MET A 97 9.74 8.19 -9.83
CA MET A 97 9.19 9.41 -10.45
C MET A 97 10.17 10.58 -10.43
N LEU A 98 10.92 10.75 -9.33
CA LEU A 98 11.96 11.78 -9.25
C LEU A 98 13.11 11.53 -10.25
N TRP A 99 13.46 10.26 -10.45
CA TRP A 99 14.49 9.87 -11.41
C TRP A 99 14.04 10.14 -12.86
N GLN A 100 12.85 9.67 -13.24
CA GLN A 100 12.31 9.88 -14.59
C GLN A 100 12.21 11.37 -14.95
N ARG A 101 11.80 12.21 -13.99
CA ARG A 101 11.70 13.66 -14.18
C ARG A 101 13.05 14.32 -14.44
N ARG A 102 14.13 13.78 -13.86
CA ARG A 102 15.50 14.30 -14.05
C ARG A 102 16.08 13.96 -15.42
N ASP A 103 15.68 12.82 -15.98
CA ASP A 103 16.12 12.36 -17.31
C ASP A 103 15.24 12.91 -18.45
N SER A 104 14.17 13.65 -18.14
CA SER A 104 13.31 14.32 -19.11
C SER A 104 13.91 15.67 -19.52
N PRO A 105 14.05 15.97 -20.83
CA PRO A 105 14.64 17.22 -21.33
C PRO A 105 13.80 18.47 -21.01
#